data_AF-A0AAU6EBA2-F1
#
_entry.id   AF-A0AAU6EBA2-F1
#
_cell.length_a   1.000
_cell.length_b   1.000
_cell.length_c   1.000
_cell.angle_alpha   90.00
_cell.angle_beta   90.00
_cell.angle_gamma   90.00
#
_symmetry.space_group_name_H-M   'P 1'
#
loop_
_entity.id
_entity.type
_entity.pdbx_description
1 polymer ?
#
loop_
_entity_poly.entity_id
_entity_poly.type
_entity_poly.pdbx_seq_one_letter_code
_entity_poly.pdbx_strand_id
1 'polypeptide(L)'
;MEFTREGRLFRVVRFDPSHRQLLLRSDAVAVDRTTTMIEVYIGHVELMLLKPIYQDGLHVRRASAAEFAELRERHGLEADAERWTWMIERHGGNFVVGGQPAWRETEYPPADREWLFDFTKPWPPDYPAQWGIVE
;
A
#
# COMPACT_ATOMS: atom_id res chain seq x y z
N MET A 1 13.42 1.35 -4.34
CA MET A 1 13.09 2.45 -3.43
C MET A 1 11.91 2.03 -2.57
N GLU A 2 12.04 2.08 -1.24
CA GLU A 2 10.95 1.71 -0.31
C GLU A 2 10.01 2.88 -0.03
N PHE A 3 8.79 2.59 0.42
CA PHE A 3 7.86 3.57 0.96
C PHE A 3 7.69 3.37 2.47
N THR A 4 8.03 4.40 3.24
CA THR A 4 7.86 4.39 4.70
C THR A 4 7.10 5.64 5.13
N ARG A 5 6.03 5.44 5.92
CA ARG A 5 5.30 6.51 6.61
C ARG A 5 4.98 6.04 8.02
N GLU A 6 5.55 6.73 9.01
CA GLU A 6 5.43 6.40 10.44
C GLU A 6 4.60 7.44 11.18
N GLY A 7 4.08 7.07 12.35
CA GLY A 7 3.30 7.97 13.20
C GLY A 7 1.90 8.28 12.67
N ARG A 8 1.38 7.38 11.81
CA ARG A 8 0.06 7.51 11.18
C ARG A 8 -0.61 6.17 11.09
N LEU A 9 -1.92 6.15 11.24
CA LEU A 9 -2.69 4.94 11.10
C LEU A 9 -3.00 4.66 9.63
N PHE A 10 -2.72 3.44 9.18
CA PHE A 10 -3.17 2.91 7.89
C PHE A 10 -4.22 1.81 8.05
N ARG A 11 -5.22 1.81 7.17
CA ARG A 11 -6.28 0.78 7.10
C ARG A 11 -6.36 0.22 5.70
N VAL A 12 -6.74 -1.05 5.58
CA VAL A 12 -7.26 -1.59 4.33
C VAL A 12 -8.64 -0.97 4.11
N VAL A 13 -8.80 -0.15 3.09
CA VAL A 13 -10.05 0.56 2.78
C VAL A 13 -10.79 -0.04 1.59
N ARG A 14 -10.07 -0.74 0.71
CA ARG A 14 -10.67 -1.48 -0.40
C ARG A 14 -9.86 -2.72 -0.72
N PHE A 15 -10.55 -3.83 -0.88
CA PHE A 15 -10.05 -5.01 -1.58
C PHE A 15 -11.11 -5.45 -2.58
N ASP A 16 -10.75 -5.46 -3.86
CA ASP A 16 -11.62 -5.84 -4.96
C ASP A 16 -11.09 -7.14 -5.58
N PRO A 17 -11.65 -8.32 -5.23
CA PRO A 17 -11.16 -9.59 -5.75
C PRO A 17 -11.31 -9.73 -7.26
N SER A 18 -12.37 -9.16 -7.84
CA SER A 18 -12.66 -9.24 -9.27
C SER A 18 -11.65 -8.46 -10.09
N HIS A 19 -11.22 -7.29 -9.58
CA HIS A 19 -10.20 -6.46 -10.22
C HIS A 19 -8.78 -6.73 -9.69
N ARG A 20 -8.66 -7.56 -8.65
CA ARG A 20 -7.41 -7.93 -7.96
C ARG A 20 -6.67 -6.70 -7.44
N GLN A 21 -7.40 -5.80 -6.79
CA GLN A 21 -6.88 -4.51 -6.32
C GLN A 21 -6.95 -4.41 -4.80
N LEU A 22 -5.88 -3.88 -4.21
CA LEU A 22 -5.79 -3.54 -2.80
C LEU A 22 -5.50 -2.05 -2.66
N LEU A 23 -6.20 -1.40 -1.73
CA LEU A 23 -5.99 -0.01 -1.37
C LEU A 23 -5.87 0.11 0.15
N LEU A 24 -4.75 0.67 0.59
CA LEU A 24 -4.54 1.10 1.97
C LEU A 24 -4.61 2.62 2.04
N ARG A 25 -5.15 3.15 3.14
CA ARG A 25 -5.27 4.60 3.34
C ARG A 25 -4.90 5.01 4.76
N SER A 26 -4.22 6.15 4.85
CA SER A 26 -4.11 6.97 6.06
C SER A 26 -4.84 8.29 5.83
N ASP A 27 -5.84 8.57 6.66
CA ASP A 27 -6.62 9.81 6.60
C ASP A 27 -5.90 10.95 7.35
N ALA A 28 -6.27 12.20 7.02
CA ALA A 28 -5.85 13.38 7.77
C ALA A 28 -6.62 13.47 9.09
N VAL A 29 -6.21 12.67 10.09
CA VAL A 29 -6.84 12.69 11.42
C VAL A 29 -6.02 13.52 12.40
N ALA A 30 -6.69 14.35 13.19
CA ALA A 30 -6.05 15.23 14.17
C ALA A 30 -5.19 14.47 15.21
N VAL A 31 -5.56 13.23 15.53
CA VAL A 31 -4.81 12.36 16.44
C VAL A 31 -3.43 11.97 15.89
N ASP A 32 -3.30 11.85 14.57
CA ASP A 32 -2.04 11.52 13.88
C ASP A 32 -1.21 12.77 13.54
N ARG A 33 -1.68 13.96 13.98
CA ARG A 33 -1.04 15.29 13.75
C ARG A 33 -0.63 15.52 12.30
N THR A 34 -1.45 15.05 11.38
CA THR A 34 -1.20 15.14 9.94
C THR A 34 -2.35 15.83 9.22
N THR A 35 -2.01 16.59 8.19
CA THR A 35 -2.94 17.35 7.35
C THR A 35 -3.18 16.67 6.00
N THR A 36 -2.44 15.60 5.68
CA THR A 36 -2.53 14.92 4.38
C THR A 36 -3.31 13.62 4.46
N MET A 37 -3.97 13.24 3.37
CA MET A 37 -4.41 11.88 3.11
C MET A 37 -3.33 11.17 2.28
N ILE A 38 -3.07 9.90 2.59
CA ILE A 38 -2.18 9.03 1.80
C ILE A 38 -2.92 7.77 1.40
N GLU A 39 -2.80 7.38 0.14
CA GLU A 39 -3.21 6.07 -0.35
C GLU A 39 -2.05 5.28 -0.91
N VAL A 40 -2.09 3.96 -0.70
CA VAL A 40 -1.18 3.00 -1.32
C VAL A 40 -2.02 1.97 -2.07
N TYR A 41 -1.76 1.87 -3.37
CA TYR A 41 -2.45 0.98 -4.30
C TYR A 41 -1.53 -0.16 -4.73
N ILE A 42 -2.07 -1.38 -4.73
CA ILE A 42 -1.41 -2.57 -5.27
C ILE A 42 -2.42 -3.28 -6.19
N GLY A 43 -2.10 -3.37 -7.47
CA GLY A 43 -2.89 -4.12 -8.46
C GLY A 43 -2.42 -5.57 -8.60
N HIS A 44 -3.17 -6.38 -9.36
CA HIS A 44 -2.84 -7.79 -9.62
C HIS A 44 -2.54 -8.61 -8.36
N VAL A 45 -3.24 -8.35 -7.26
CA VAL A 45 -3.06 -9.08 -6.00
C VAL A 45 -3.45 -10.55 -6.21
N GLU A 46 -2.55 -11.46 -5.86
CA GLU A 46 -2.78 -12.91 -5.91
C GLU A 46 -2.97 -13.49 -4.52
N LEU A 47 -2.11 -13.08 -3.58
CA LEU A 47 -2.13 -13.52 -2.20
C LEU A 47 -1.76 -12.35 -1.30
N MET A 48 -2.37 -12.29 -0.12
CA MET A 48 -2.04 -11.29 0.88
C MET A 48 -2.27 -11.82 2.28
N LEU A 49 -1.41 -11.41 3.21
CA LEU A 49 -1.60 -11.57 4.64
C LEU A 49 -1.45 -10.19 5.28
N LEU A 50 -2.56 -9.58 5.68
CA LEU A 50 -2.60 -8.20 6.16
C LEU A 50 -3.15 -8.12 7.58
N LYS A 51 -2.75 -7.05 8.29
CA LYS A 51 -3.50 -6.56 9.44
C LYS A 51 -4.67 -5.72 8.94
N PRO A 52 -5.81 -5.72 9.65
CA PRO A 52 -6.89 -4.79 9.32
C PRO A 52 -6.47 -3.32 9.53
N ILE A 53 -5.54 -3.09 10.47
CA ILE A 53 -5.05 -1.77 10.88
C ILE A 53 -3.54 -1.85 11.15
N TYR A 54 -2.80 -0.87 10.63
CA TYR A 54 -1.39 -0.63 10.92
C TYR A 54 -1.27 0.67 11.70
N GLN A 55 -1.15 0.57 13.03
CA GLN A 55 -1.23 1.72 13.94
C GLN A 55 0.02 2.60 13.91
N ASP A 56 1.19 2.01 13.73
CA ASP A 56 2.48 2.71 13.80
C ASP A 56 2.98 3.25 12.45
N GLY A 57 2.19 3.08 11.39
CA GLY A 57 2.58 3.42 10.04
C GLY A 57 2.59 2.25 9.08
N LEU A 58 3.00 2.54 7.85
CA LEU A 58 3.14 1.57 6.78
C LEU A 58 4.58 1.57 6.27
N HIS A 59 5.11 0.37 6.04
CA HIS A 59 6.43 0.18 5.47
C HIS A 59 6.31 -0.80 4.32
N VAL A 60 6.32 -0.28 3.10
CA VAL A 60 6.17 -1.05 1.88
C VAL A 60 7.51 -1.14 1.18
N ARG A 61 8.00 -2.37 1.03
CA ARG A 61 9.24 -2.67 0.30
C ARG A 61 9.17 -4.06 -0.30
N ARG A 62 10.07 -4.33 -1.24
CA ARG A 62 10.25 -5.69 -1.76
C ARG A 62 10.75 -6.62 -0.64
N ALA A 63 10.24 -7.84 -0.62
CA ALA A 63 10.75 -8.89 0.25
C ALA A 63 12.21 -9.18 -0.08
N SER A 64 13.05 -9.34 0.95
CA SER A 64 14.38 -9.89 0.76
C SER A 64 14.31 -11.38 0.40
N ALA A 65 15.37 -11.94 -0.17
CA ALA A 65 15.42 -13.36 -0.52
C ALA A 65 15.17 -14.29 0.69
N ALA A 66 15.65 -13.90 1.88
CA ALA A 66 15.42 -14.66 3.11
C ALA A 66 13.95 -14.63 3.55
N GLU A 67 13.33 -13.45 3.56
CA GLU A 67 11.91 -13.30 3.88
C GLU A 67 11.04 -14.03 2.87
N PHE A 68 11.36 -13.92 1.57
CA PHE A 68 10.64 -14.62 0.54
C PHE A 68 10.77 -16.14 0.69
N ALA A 69 11.95 -16.67 1.00
CA ALA A 69 12.13 -18.10 1.25
C ALA A 69 11.25 -18.60 2.41
N GLU A 70 11.18 -17.84 3.51
CA GLU A 70 10.28 -18.14 4.63
C GLU A 70 8.80 -18.09 4.23
N LEU A 71 8.38 -17.08 3.49
CA LEU A 71 7.01 -16.96 2.99
C LEU A 71 6.67 -18.11 2.02
N ARG A 72 7.62 -18.50 1.16
CA ARG A 72 7.50 -19.61 0.23
C ARG A 72 7.23 -20.91 0.95
N GLU A 73 8.01 -21.21 1.98
CA GLU A 73 7.87 -22.42 2.78
C GLU A 73 6.53 -22.43 3.54
N ARG A 74 6.15 -21.32 4.17
CA ARG A 74 4.93 -21.25 5.00
C ARG A 74 3.64 -21.19 4.21
N HIS A 75 3.65 -20.53 3.05
CA HIS A 75 2.45 -20.20 2.28
C HIS A 75 2.39 -20.85 0.90
N GLY A 76 3.40 -21.64 0.53
CA GLY A 76 3.43 -22.35 -0.76
C GLY A 76 3.52 -21.41 -1.96
N LEU A 77 4.31 -20.33 -1.85
CA LEU A 77 4.52 -19.41 -2.96
C LEU A 77 5.32 -20.08 -4.09
N GLU A 78 5.02 -19.72 -5.34
CA GLU A 78 5.83 -20.11 -6.48
C GLU A 78 7.14 -19.30 -6.52
N ALA A 79 8.23 -19.90 -7.02
CA ALA A 79 9.55 -19.27 -6.99
C ALA A 79 9.62 -17.94 -7.77
N ASP A 80 8.80 -17.76 -8.81
CA ASP A 80 8.76 -16.55 -9.63
C ASP A 80 7.99 -15.39 -8.96
N ALA A 81 7.29 -15.65 -7.86
CA ALA A 81 6.61 -14.63 -7.05
C ALA A 81 7.57 -13.72 -6.28
N GLU A 82 8.86 -14.06 -6.18
CA GLU A 82 9.85 -13.30 -5.40
C GLU A 82 9.87 -11.82 -5.81
N ARG A 83 9.91 -11.54 -7.12
CA ARG A 83 9.95 -10.17 -7.65
C ARG A 83 8.65 -9.38 -7.45
N TRP A 84 7.57 -10.07 -7.06
CA TRP A 84 6.23 -9.53 -6.88
C TRP A 84 5.77 -9.57 -5.42
N THR A 85 6.65 -9.95 -4.50
CA THR A 85 6.33 -10.06 -3.08
C THR A 85 6.77 -8.79 -2.34
N TRP A 86 5.80 -8.12 -1.73
CA TRP A 86 5.98 -6.85 -1.03
C TRP A 86 5.66 -7.04 0.46
N MET A 87 6.60 -6.68 1.32
CA MET A 87 6.39 -6.57 2.76
C MET A 87 5.63 -5.29 3.04
N ILE A 88 4.63 -5.34 3.94
CA ILE A 88 3.73 -4.20 4.25
C ILE A 88 4.02 -3.61 5.64
N GLU A 89 4.82 -4.30 6.44
CA GLU A 89 5.28 -3.85 7.75
C GLU A 89 6.80 -3.95 7.87
N ARG A 90 7.38 -3.16 8.78
CA ARG A 90 8.82 -3.12 9.04
C ARG A 90 9.32 -4.44 9.63
N HIS A 91 8.53 -5.02 10.52
CA HIS A 91 8.83 -6.26 11.24
C HIS A 91 7.59 -7.15 11.24
N GLY A 92 7.73 -8.39 10.76
CA GLY A 92 6.68 -9.38 10.81
C GLY A 92 6.46 -10.06 9.47
N GLY A 93 5.30 -10.70 9.34
CA GLY A 93 4.96 -11.57 8.21
C GLY A 93 3.87 -11.00 7.33
N ASN A 94 3.48 -9.73 7.46
CA ASN A 94 2.47 -9.16 6.56
C ASN A 94 3.05 -8.85 5.18
N PHE A 95 2.44 -9.42 4.15
CA PHE A 95 2.90 -9.33 2.78
C PHE A 95 1.75 -9.27 1.78
N VAL A 96 2.07 -8.85 0.56
CA VAL A 96 1.22 -8.92 -0.62
C VAL A 96 2.04 -9.46 -1.78
N VAL A 97 1.51 -10.45 -2.50
CA VAL A 97 2.00 -10.85 -3.82
C VAL A 97 1.15 -10.15 -4.86
N GLY A 98 1.77 -9.28 -5.65
CA GLY A 98 1.08 -8.51 -6.67
C GLY A 98 1.97 -7.54 -7.43
N GLY A 99 1.32 -6.67 -8.21
CA GLY A 99 1.98 -5.63 -8.99
C GLY A 99 2.72 -4.62 -8.13
N GLN A 100 3.51 -3.77 -8.79
CA GLN A 100 4.32 -2.75 -8.12
C GLN A 100 3.44 -1.77 -7.32
N PRO A 101 3.70 -1.58 -6.01
CA PRO A 101 2.96 -0.62 -5.20
C PRO A 101 3.18 0.80 -5.69
N ALA A 102 2.09 1.55 -5.76
CA ALA A 102 2.10 2.98 -6.02
C ALA A 102 1.48 3.73 -4.84
N TRP A 103 1.91 4.95 -4.59
CA TRP A 103 1.35 5.77 -3.53
C TRP A 103 1.04 7.19 -4.02
N ARG A 104 0.02 7.80 -3.41
CA ARG A 104 -0.43 9.18 -3.65
C ARG A 104 -0.71 9.83 -2.32
N GLU A 105 -0.35 11.10 -2.18
CA GLU A 105 -0.49 11.89 -0.96
C GLU A 105 -0.96 13.31 -1.31
N THR A 106 -1.90 13.87 -0.55
CA THR A 106 -2.38 15.24 -0.74
C THR A 106 -3.01 15.81 0.54
N GLU A 107 -2.98 17.14 0.71
CA GLU A 107 -3.66 17.86 1.79
C GLU A 107 -5.19 17.97 1.58
N TYR A 108 -5.68 17.70 0.36
CA TYR A 108 -7.07 17.92 -0.01
C TYR A 108 -7.72 16.58 -0.40
N PRO A 109 -8.60 15.99 0.44
CA PRO A 109 -9.49 14.95 -0.04
C PRO A 109 -10.41 15.62 -1.07
N PRO A 110 -10.33 15.26 -2.36
CA PRO A 110 -10.93 16.10 -3.39
C PRO A 110 -12.44 15.89 -3.31
N ALA A 111 -13.21 16.98 -3.31
CA ALA A 111 -14.68 16.91 -3.26
C ALA A 111 -15.27 16.07 -4.42
N ASP A 112 -14.50 15.90 -5.50
CA ASP A 112 -14.89 15.21 -6.73
C ASP A 112 -14.36 13.77 -6.86
N ARG A 113 -13.60 13.26 -5.88
CA ARG A 113 -13.13 11.86 -5.89
C ARG A 113 -13.15 11.24 -4.51
N GLU A 114 -13.68 10.02 -4.45
CA GLU A 114 -13.68 9.24 -3.21
C GLU A 114 -12.28 8.67 -2.91
N TRP A 115 -11.47 8.39 -3.93
CA TRP A 115 -10.15 7.77 -3.84
C TRP A 115 -9.10 8.55 -4.65
N LEU A 116 -7.86 8.63 -4.16
CA LEU A 116 -6.75 9.23 -4.93
C LEU A 116 -6.42 8.38 -6.16
N PHE A 117 -6.61 7.05 -6.09
CA PHE A 117 -6.48 6.12 -7.22
C PHE A 117 -7.78 5.93 -8.04
N ASP A 118 -8.54 7.00 -8.25
CA ASP A 118 -9.58 7.02 -9.29
C ASP A 118 -8.93 7.21 -10.68
N PHE A 119 -8.81 6.11 -11.43
CA PHE A 119 -8.22 6.12 -12.78
C PHE A 119 -9.09 6.76 -13.85
N THR A 120 -10.34 7.12 -13.54
CA THR A 120 -11.20 7.90 -14.46
C THR A 120 -10.88 9.40 -14.42
N LYS A 121 -10.15 9.84 -13.39
CA LYS A 121 -9.72 11.22 -13.19
C LYS A 121 -8.23 11.37 -13.50
N PRO A 122 -7.81 12.52 -14.04
CA PRO A 122 -6.40 12.76 -14.29
C PRO A 122 -5.60 12.85 -12.98
N TRP A 123 -4.34 12.42 -13.07
CA TRP A 123 -3.32 12.61 -12.04
C TRP A 123 -2.02 13.06 -12.73
N PRO A 124 -1.30 14.08 -12.21
CA PRO A 124 -1.55 14.79 -10.95
C PRO A 124 -2.75 15.74 -11.00
N PRO A 125 -3.32 16.10 -9.84
CA PRO A 125 -4.38 17.10 -9.73
C PRO A 125 -3.83 18.55 -9.84
N ASP A 126 -4.74 19.53 -9.79
CA ASP A 126 -4.45 20.97 -9.81
C ASP A 126 -4.10 21.58 -8.42
N TYR A 127 -4.21 20.77 -7.36
CA TYR A 127 -3.79 21.12 -6.00
C TYR A 127 -2.49 20.38 -5.61
N PRO A 128 -1.80 20.81 -4.54
CA PRO A 128 -0.57 20.16 -4.08
C PRO A 128 -0.76 18.67 -3.80
N ALA A 129 0.04 17.84 -4.46
CA ALA A 129 0.06 16.40 -4.28
C ALA A 129 1.47 15.84 -4.48
N GLN A 130 1.75 14.72 -3.82
CA GLN A 130 2.95 13.92 -3.99
C GLN A 130 2.55 12.50 -4.41
N TRP A 131 3.43 11.81 -5.11
CA TRP A 131 3.19 10.44 -5.54
C TRP A 131 4.49 9.72 -5.85
N GLY A 132 4.43 8.40 -5.95
CA GLY A 132 5.56 7.59 -6.35
C GLY A 132 5.21 6.13 -6.53
N ILE A 133 6.23 5.36 -6.86
CA ILE A 133 6.21 3.90 -6.96
C ILE A 133 7.27 3.32 -6.02
N VAL A 134 7.03 2.11 -5.52
CA VAL A 134 7.97 1.35 -4.70
C VAL A 134 8.79 0.44 -5.63
N GLU A 135 10.12 0.41 -5.51
CA GLU A 135 11.04 -0.40 -6.35
C GLU A 135 11.90 -1.38 -5.54
#